data_AF-H9UM17-F1
#
_entry.id   AF-H9UM17-F1
#
_cell.length_a   1.000
_cell.length_b   1.000
_cell.length_c   1.000
_cell.angle_alpha   90.00
_cell.angle_beta   90.00
_cell.angle_gamma   90.00
#
_symmetry.space_group_name_H-M   'P 1'
#
loop_
_entity.id
_entity.type
_entity.pdbx_description
1 polymer ?
#
loop_
_entity_poly.entity_id
_entity_poly.type
_entity_poly.pdbx_seq_one_letter_code
_entity_poly.pdbx_strand_id
1 'polypeptide(L)'
;MATDFGEILEAWESNHGATAVVDKPEAIEEQESVHRISAKRLPIEDSLDLHGLNLEQAQSAVDDFLRSAHERGMRKILVIHGKGSHSQSDGTLRREIRQFLEKHPLAGELGIPKRTEGGTGAVWAVVRQRSR
;
A
#
# COMPACT_ATOMS: atom_id res chain seq x y z
N MET A 1 58.24 -5.59 -21.01
CA MET A 1 58.65 -4.17 -21.09
C MET A 1 57.37 -3.38 -21.27
N ALA A 2 56.90 -2.78 -20.18
CA ALA A 2 55.66 -2.01 -20.12
C ALA A 2 55.88 -0.66 -20.79
N THR A 3 54.99 -0.28 -21.70
CA THR A 3 54.82 1.13 -22.05
C THR A 3 53.99 1.77 -20.94
N ASP A 4 54.62 2.79 -20.41
CA ASP A 4 54.34 3.58 -19.23
C ASP A 4 53.02 4.35 -19.37
N PHE A 5 52.18 4.28 -18.34
CA PHE A 5 50.88 4.97 -18.27
C PHE A 5 51.05 6.48 -17.93
N GLY A 6 52.29 6.98 -17.92
CA GLY A 6 52.64 8.36 -17.56
C GLY A 6 52.27 9.43 -18.59
N GLU A 7 52.10 9.10 -19.88
CA GLU A 7 51.84 10.12 -20.92
C GLU A 7 50.36 10.50 -21.08
N ILE A 8 49.42 9.74 -20.50
CA ILE A 8 47.98 10.02 -20.66
C ILE A 8 47.46 10.99 -19.58
N LEU A 9 48.24 11.24 -18.51
CA LEU A 9 47.81 12.11 -17.41
C LEU A 9 48.05 13.61 -17.69
N GLU A 10 49.01 13.95 -18.54
CA GLU A 10 49.40 15.35 -18.79
C GLU A 10 48.37 16.10 -19.65
N ALA A 11 47.51 15.39 -20.37
CA ALA A 11 46.47 15.97 -21.22
C ALA A 11 45.19 16.40 -20.46
N TRP A 12 45.05 16.06 -19.17
CA TRP A 12 43.85 16.41 -18.39
C TRP A 12 44.04 17.64 -17.49
N GLU A 13 45.28 18.03 -17.17
CA GLU A 13 45.55 19.13 -16.23
C GLU A 13 45.60 20.53 -16.86
N SER A 14 45.53 20.65 -18.19
CA SER A 14 45.67 21.96 -18.86
C SER A 14 44.38 22.74 -19.14
N ASN A 15 43.18 22.28 -18.73
CA ASN A 15 41.97 23.03 -19.14
C ASN A 15 40.76 23.13 -18.19
N HIS A 16 40.79 22.71 -16.93
CA HIS A 16 39.62 22.94 -16.05
C HIS A 16 40.00 23.30 -14.61
N GLY A 17 39.88 24.60 -14.31
CA GLY A 17 39.89 25.10 -12.94
C GLY A 17 38.59 24.80 -12.18
N ALA A 18 38.78 24.60 -10.87
CA ALA A 18 37.83 24.73 -9.76
C ALA A 18 36.86 23.57 -9.46
N THR A 19 37.07 23.03 -8.24
CA THR A 19 36.18 22.29 -7.32
C THR A 19 36.18 20.76 -7.44
N ALA A 20 37.03 20.16 -6.61
CA ALA A 20 36.98 18.75 -6.25
C ALA A 20 35.77 18.44 -5.37
N VAL A 21 34.94 17.49 -5.80
CA VAL A 21 34.14 16.64 -4.91
C VAL A 21 34.39 15.19 -5.31
N VAL A 22 34.87 14.43 -4.35
CA VAL A 22 35.25 13.02 -4.44
C VAL A 22 34.04 12.12 -4.68
N ASP A 23 33.96 11.48 -5.84
CA ASP A 23 33.03 10.37 -6.08
C ASP A 23 33.50 9.12 -5.31
N LYS A 24 32.77 8.79 -4.25
CA LYS A 24 32.90 7.54 -3.51
C LYS A 24 32.04 6.49 -4.22
N PRO A 25 32.57 5.33 -4.65
CA PRO A 25 31.75 4.30 -5.27
C PRO A 25 30.96 3.57 -4.18
N GLU A 26 29.76 4.05 -3.87
CA GLU A 26 28.81 3.30 -3.05
C GLU A 26 28.08 2.28 -3.92
N ALA A 27 28.14 1.04 -3.46
CA ALA A 27 27.75 -0.16 -4.16
C ALA A 27 26.36 -0.04 -4.80
N ILE A 28 26.27 -0.44 -6.06
CA ILE A 28 24.99 -0.76 -6.68
C ILE A 28 24.50 -2.03 -5.98
N GLU A 29 23.76 -1.86 -4.88
CA GLU A 29 22.78 -2.86 -4.46
C GLU A 29 21.73 -2.89 -5.55
N GLU A 30 21.85 -3.89 -6.42
CA GLU A 30 20.78 -4.33 -7.31
C GLU A 30 19.65 -4.86 -6.42
N GLN A 31 18.90 -3.93 -5.81
CA GLN A 31 17.67 -4.24 -5.12
C GLN A 31 16.73 -4.75 -6.19
N GLU A 32 16.52 -6.07 -6.19
CA GLU A 32 15.47 -6.76 -6.94
C GLU A 32 14.13 -6.10 -6.62
N SER A 33 13.81 -5.04 -7.35
CA SER A 33 12.51 -4.38 -7.35
C SER A 33 11.59 -5.26 -8.20
N VAL A 34 11.30 -6.44 -7.67
CA VAL A 34 10.15 -7.24 -8.10
C VAL A 34 8.99 -6.27 -8.09
N HIS A 35 8.43 -5.97 -9.27
CA HIS A 35 7.42 -4.93 -9.45
C HIS A 35 6.16 -5.31 -8.66
N ARG A 36 6.14 -4.99 -7.35
CA ARG A 36 4.99 -5.21 -6.49
C ARG A 36 3.87 -4.33 -7.02
N ILE A 37 2.82 -4.95 -7.56
CA ILE A 37 1.59 -4.25 -7.92
C ILE A 37 1.11 -3.50 -6.69
N SER A 38 0.97 -2.18 -6.80
CA SER A 38 0.50 -1.35 -5.69
C SER A 38 -0.90 -1.77 -5.26
N ALA A 39 -1.21 -1.66 -3.96
CA ALA A 39 -2.52 -2.04 -3.40
C ALA A 39 -3.70 -1.37 -4.14
N LYS A 40 -3.51 -0.12 -4.57
CA LYS A 40 -4.49 0.62 -5.38
C LYS A 40 -4.82 -0.05 -6.71
N ARG A 41 -3.86 -0.75 -7.33
CA ARG A 41 -4.01 -1.44 -8.62
C ARG A 41 -4.52 -2.89 -8.48
N LEU A 42 -4.55 -3.45 -7.28
CA LEU A 42 -5.14 -4.76 -7.06
C LEU A 42 -6.65 -4.72 -7.34
N PRO A 43 -7.22 -5.75 -7.99
CA PRO A 43 -8.66 -5.86 -8.13
C PRO A 43 -9.31 -6.07 -6.76
N ILE A 44 -10.56 -5.64 -6.61
CA ILE A 44 -11.40 -6.06 -5.48
C ILE A 44 -11.89 -7.47 -5.79
N GLU A 45 -11.66 -8.41 -4.88
CA GLU A 45 -12.00 -9.83 -5.07
C GLU A 45 -13.33 -10.22 -4.43
N ASP A 46 -13.76 -9.47 -3.41
CA ASP A 46 -15.04 -9.67 -2.74
C ASP A 46 -15.47 -8.39 -1.99
N SER A 47 -16.74 -8.29 -1.64
CA SER A 47 -17.30 -7.13 -0.93
C SER A 47 -18.31 -7.49 0.15
N LEU A 48 -18.27 -6.77 1.26
CA LEU A 48 -19.23 -6.86 2.37
C LEU A 48 -20.05 -5.57 2.49
N ASP A 49 -21.37 -5.70 2.58
CA ASP A 49 -22.29 -4.59 2.84
C ASP A 49 -22.72 -4.57 4.32
N LEU A 50 -22.56 -3.42 4.98
CA LEU A 50 -22.86 -3.19 6.38
C LEU A 50 -24.07 -2.26 6.59
N HIS A 51 -24.79 -1.87 5.54
CA HIS A 51 -25.92 -0.96 5.67
C HIS A 51 -26.98 -1.53 6.64
N GLY A 52 -27.44 -0.68 7.56
CA GLY A 52 -28.47 -1.05 8.53
C GLY A 52 -27.97 -1.90 9.69
N LEU A 53 -26.69 -2.31 9.71
CA LEU A 53 -26.10 -2.96 10.88
C LEU A 53 -25.74 -1.91 11.94
N ASN A 54 -25.91 -2.29 13.21
CA ASN A 54 -25.31 -1.53 14.30
C ASN A 54 -23.79 -1.80 14.35
N LEU A 55 -23.07 -1.04 15.19
CA LEU A 55 -21.62 -1.11 15.27
C LEU A 55 -21.10 -2.52 15.64
N GLU A 56 -21.71 -3.16 16.62
CA GLU A 56 -21.29 -4.48 17.10
C GLU A 56 -21.49 -5.55 16.00
N GLN A 57 -22.66 -5.55 15.36
CA GLN A 57 -22.97 -6.43 14.24
C GLN A 57 -21.99 -6.22 13.09
N ALA A 58 -21.68 -4.96 12.78
CA ALA A 58 -20.78 -4.62 11.69
C ALA A 58 -19.33 -5.03 11.98
N GLN A 59 -18.84 -4.86 13.22
CA GLN A 59 -17.51 -5.34 13.60
C GLN A 59 -17.42 -6.86 13.52
N SER A 60 -18.42 -7.59 14.00
CA SER A 60 -18.47 -9.05 13.88
C SER A 60 -18.46 -9.49 12.41
N ALA A 61 -19.30 -8.88 11.57
CA ALA A 61 -19.36 -9.21 10.14
C ALA A 61 -18.03 -8.93 9.42
N VAL A 62 -17.32 -7.84 9.78
CA VAL A 62 -16.01 -7.52 9.21
C VAL A 62 -14.93 -8.51 9.66
N ASP A 63 -14.94 -8.94 10.92
CA ASP A 63 -14.00 -9.97 11.44
C ASP A 63 -14.17 -11.29 10.66
N ASP A 64 -15.40 -11.78 10.56
CA ASP A 64 -15.74 -13.01 9.84
C ASP A 64 -15.34 -12.92 8.35
N PHE A 65 -15.63 -11.78 7.72
CA PHE A 65 -15.29 -11.55 6.32
C PHE A 65 -13.77 -11.51 6.08
N LEU A 66 -13.01 -10.86 6.96
CA LEU A 66 -11.55 -10.83 6.87
C LEU A 66 -10.92 -12.21 7.07
N ARG A 67 -11.44 -13.00 8.01
CA ARG A 67 -10.98 -14.39 8.21
C ARG A 67 -11.25 -15.23 6.97
N SER A 68 -12.47 -15.17 6.44
CA SER A 68 -12.84 -15.89 5.22
C SER A 68 -11.97 -15.47 4.04
N ALA A 69 -11.76 -14.16 3.83
CA ALA A 69 -10.91 -13.65 2.77
C ALA A 69 -9.45 -14.10 2.92
N HIS A 70 -8.92 -14.08 4.15
CA HIS A 70 -7.59 -14.59 4.47
C HIS A 70 -7.46 -16.09 4.15
N GLU A 71 -8.41 -16.91 4.58
CA GLU A 71 -8.43 -18.35 4.33
C GLU A 71 -8.53 -18.68 2.84
N ARG A 72 -9.29 -17.88 2.09
CA ARG A 72 -9.45 -18.00 0.63
C ARG A 72 -8.26 -17.44 -0.16
N GLY A 73 -7.26 -16.87 0.49
CA GLY A 73 -6.08 -16.31 -0.18
C GLY A 73 -6.34 -15.00 -0.94
N MET A 74 -7.44 -14.31 -0.64
CA MET A 74 -7.77 -13.03 -1.26
C MET A 74 -6.76 -11.97 -0.86
N ARG A 75 -6.47 -11.04 -1.77
CA ARG A 75 -5.48 -9.98 -1.57
C ARG A 75 -6.14 -8.64 -1.28
N LYS A 76 -7.33 -8.37 -1.81
CA LYS A 76 -8.03 -7.11 -1.58
C LYS A 76 -9.55 -7.27 -1.54
N ILE A 77 -10.15 -6.74 -0.49
CA ILE A 77 -11.59 -6.75 -0.24
C ILE A 77 -12.15 -5.33 -0.17
N LEU A 78 -13.47 -5.21 -0.28
CA LEU A 78 -14.22 -3.96 -0.11
C LEU A 78 -15.22 -4.08 1.04
N VAL A 79 -15.27 -3.09 1.92
CA VAL A 79 -16.26 -2.98 2.99
C VAL A 79 -17.10 -1.72 2.74
N ILE A 80 -18.40 -1.91 2.55
CA ILE A 80 -19.37 -0.86 2.22
C ILE A 80 -20.16 -0.55 3.50
N HIS A 81 -19.90 0.60 4.11
CA HIS A 81 -20.57 1.03 5.34
C HIS A 81 -21.62 2.13 5.09
N GLY A 82 -21.79 2.55 3.84
CA GLY A 82 -22.71 3.61 3.44
C GLY A 82 -22.17 5.02 3.62
N LYS A 83 -22.81 5.99 2.98
CA LYS A 83 -22.31 7.39 2.87
C LYS A 83 -22.42 8.22 4.13
N GLY A 84 -23.12 7.74 5.16
CA GLY A 84 -23.28 8.49 6.40
C GLY A 84 -24.33 9.61 6.35
N SER A 85 -25.12 9.71 5.26
CA SER A 85 -25.88 10.92 4.93
C SER A 85 -27.32 10.95 5.45
N HIS A 86 -27.82 9.88 6.08
CA HIS A 86 -29.23 9.77 6.47
C HIS A 86 -29.49 9.87 7.99
N SER A 87 -28.45 9.92 8.83
CA SER A 87 -28.60 10.08 10.29
C SER A 87 -27.32 10.62 10.94
N GLN A 88 -27.46 11.30 12.10
CA GLN A 88 -26.33 11.69 12.95
C GLN A 88 -25.47 10.49 13.42
N SER A 89 -26.02 9.27 13.39
CA SER A 89 -25.31 8.03 13.75
C SER A 89 -24.44 7.44 12.63
N ASP A 90 -24.74 7.72 11.36
CA ASP A 90 -24.14 6.95 10.26
C ASP A 90 -22.69 7.36 9.96
N GLY A 91 -22.29 8.58 10.35
CA GLY A 91 -20.89 9.01 10.35
C GLY A 91 -20.02 8.25 11.35
N THR A 92 -20.63 7.73 12.43
CA THR A 92 -19.94 6.92 13.44
C THR A 92 -19.55 5.58 12.85
N LEU A 93 -20.44 4.87 12.15
CA LEU A 93 -20.12 3.56 11.58
C LEU A 93 -18.93 3.62 10.62
N ARG A 94 -18.89 4.64 9.74
CA ARG A 94 -17.74 4.90 8.87
C ARG A 94 -16.43 5.00 9.64
N ARG A 95 -16.41 5.81 10.71
CA ARG A 95 -15.21 6.06 11.50
C ARG A 95 -14.78 4.82 12.28
N GLU A 96 -15.72 4.16 12.93
CA GLU A 96 -15.43 3.01 13.79
C GLU A 96 -15.00 1.78 12.98
N ILE A 97 -15.63 1.51 11.83
CA ILE A 97 -15.21 0.41 10.94
C ILE A 97 -13.82 0.66 10.36
N ARG A 98 -13.51 1.91 9.99
CA ARG A 98 -12.16 2.24 9.55
C ARG A 98 -11.14 1.97 10.65
N GLN A 99 -11.38 2.45 11.87
CA GLN A 99 -10.48 2.22 13.01
C GLN A 99 -10.34 0.73 13.35
N PHE A 100 -11.43 -0.02 13.24
CA PHE A 100 -11.42 -1.47 13.44
C PHE A 100 -10.49 -2.14 12.43
N LEU A 101 -10.63 -1.82 11.14
CA LEU A 101 -9.75 -2.33 10.08
C LEU A 101 -8.29 -1.92 10.28
N GLU A 102 -8.00 -0.67 10.70
CA GLU A 102 -6.63 -0.21 10.95
C GLU A 102 -5.91 -1.00 12.06
N LYS A 103 -6.68 -1.54 13.01
CA LYS A 103 -6.17 -2.34 14.14
C LYS A 103 -6.22 -3.85 13.89
N HIS A 104 -6.96 -4.31 12.88
CA HIS A 104 -7.21 -5.72 12.66
C HIS A 104 -5.94 -6.45 12.17
N PRO A 105 -5.54 -7.58 12.79
CA PRO A 105 -4.27 -8.24 12.49
C PRO A 105 -4.18 -8.77 11.05
N LEU A 106 -5.32 -9.08 10.42
CA LEU A 106 -5.40 -9.56 9.03
C LEU A 106 -5.58 -8.45 7.99
N ALA A 107 -5.82 -7.21 8.42
CA ALA A 107 -5.92 -6.08 7.51
C ALA A 107 -4.54 -5.41 7.35
N GLY A 108 -4.23 -5.03 6.12
CA GLY A 108 -3.03 -4.30 5.72
C GLY A 108 -3.36 -2.88 5.31
N GLU A 109 -2.83 -2.46 4.17
CA GLU A 109 -3.10 -1.13 3.62
C GLU A 109 -4.59 -0.92 3.38
N LEU A 110 -5.09 0.26 3.76
CA LEU A 110 -6.48 0.67 3.55
C LEU A 110 -6.56 1.86 2.59
N GLY A 111 -7.67 1.99 1.88
CA GLY A 111 -7.91 3.17 1.09
C GLY A 111 -9.37 3.39 0.71
N ILE A 112 -9.62 4.55 0.13
CA ILE A 112 -10.94 4.92 -0.38
C ILE A 112 -11.03 4.39 -1.82
N PRO A 113 -12.11 3.66 -2.18
CA PRO A 113 -12.34 3.19 -3.54
C PRO A 113 -12.72 4.33 -4.48
N LYS A 114 -12.78 4.06 -5.79
CA LYS A 114 -13.26 5.05 -6.76
C LYS A 114 -14.72 5.42 -6.49
N ARG A 115 -15.19 6.56 -6.99
CA ARG A 115 -16.60 6.97 -6.84
C ARG A 115 -17.58 5.93 -7.40
N THR A 116 -17.20 5.21 -8.45
CA THR A 116 -17.97 4.12 -9.08
C THR A 116 -18.03 2.85 -8.23
N GLU A 117 -17.15 2.72 -7.24
CA GLU A 117 -17.00 1.55 -6.35
C GLU A 117 -17.42 1.89 -4.90
N GLY A 118 -18.27 2.92 -4.73
CA GLY A 118 -18.81 3.34 -3.42
C GLY A 118 -18.19 4.61 -2.82
N GLY A 119 -17.03 5.06 -3.32
CA GLY A 119 -16.37 6.28 -2.87
C GLY A 119 -16.20 6.35 -1.35
N THR A 120 -16.58 7.48 -0.73
CA THR A 120 -16.48 7.67 0.72
C THR A 120 -17.41 6.81 1.56
N GLY A 121 -18.36 6.09 0.93
CA GLY A 121 -19.25 5.14 1.59
C GLY A 121 -18.68 3.74 1.71
N ALA A 122 -17.43 3.54 1.33
CA ALA A 122 -16.74 2.27 1.41
C ALA A 122 -15.25 2.46 1.68
N VAL A 123 -14.59 1.39 2.10
CA VAL A 123 -13.15 1.29 2.32
C VAL A 123 -12.66 -0.04 1.76
N TRP A 124 -11.60 -0.03 0.97
CA TRP A 124 -10.92 -1.27 0.60
C TRP A 124 -9.79 -1.55 1.58
N ALA A 125 -9.52 -2.84 1.80
CA ALA A 125 -8.43 -3.33 2.64
C ALA A 125 -7.62 -4.37 1.88
N VAL A 126 -6.29 -4.28 1.95
CA VAL A 126 -5.41 -5.39 1.59
C VAL A 126 -5.49 -6.43 2.70
N VAL A 127 -5.68 -7.69 2.34
CA VAL A 127 -5.68 -8.79 3.30
C VAL A 127 -4.25 -9.29 3.41
N ARG A 128 -3.73 -9.34 4.64
CA ARG A 128 -2.41 -9.92 4.92
C ARG A 128 -2.49 -11.41 4.63
N GLN A 129 -1.46 -11.95 3.99
CA GLN A 129 -1.39 -13.37 3.68
C GLN A 129 -0.30 -13.99 4.53
N ARG A 130 -0.45 -15.28 4.87
CA ARG A 130 0.65 -16.04 5.47
C ARG A 130 1.82 -16.00 4.50
N SER A 131 2.98 -15.56 5.00
CA SER A 131 4.22 -15.71 4.22
C SER A 131 4.38 -17.21 3.95
N ARG A 132 4.56 -17.57 2.68
CA ARG A 132 4.91 -18.93 2.29
C ARG A 132 6.32 -19.26 2.78
#